data_AF-A0ABD2XT27-F1
#
_entry.id   AF-A0ABD2XT27-F1
#
_cell.length_a   1.000
_cell.length_b   1.000
_cell.length_c   1.000
_cell.angle_alpha   90.00
_cell.angle_beta   90.00
_cell.angle_gamma   90.00
#
_symmetry.space_group_name_H-M   'P 1'
#
loop_
_entity.id
_entity.type
_entity.pdbx_description
1 polymer ?
#
loop_
_entity_poly.entity_id
_entity_poly.type
_entity_poly.pdbx_seq_one_letter_code
_entity_poly.pdbx_strand_id
1 'polypeptide(L)'
;MKLWEKVIERRLRNETKVSNNQFGFMVGRSTTEAIYILKKLTERYRDEKKDLHMIFIDLEKAYDRISREIMWRVLETRGVRVAYIESIKEMYRDVITSVRTPGGLT
;
A
#
# COMPACT_ATOMS: atom_id res chain seq x y z
N MET A 1 -10.24 -16.28 6.55
CA MET A 1 -10.17 -14.90 6.02
C MET A 1 -9.11 -14.70 4.94
N LYS A 2 -7.85 -15.11 5.16
CA LYS A 2 -6.72 -14.90 4.23
C LYS A 2 -6.92 -15.31 2.75
N LEU A 3 -7.74 -16.31 2.46
CA LEU A 3 -8.04 -16.70 1.07
C LEU A 3 -8.92 -15.65 0.37
N TRP A 4 -9.94 -15.13 1.07
CA TRP A 4 -10.84 -14.11 0.55
C TRP A 4 -10.11 -12.80 0.26
N GLU A 5 -9.22 -12.39 1.16
CA GLU A 5 -8.33 -11.24 0.98
C GLU A 5 -7.51 -11.37 -0.32
N LYS A 6 -6.90 -12.54 -0.57
CA LYS A 6 -6.13 -12.79 -1.79
C LYS A 6 -6.98 -12.72 -3.05
N VAL A 7 -8.22 -13.22 -3.00
CA VAL A 7 -9.13 -13.16 -4.16
C VAL A 7 -9.54 -11.72 -4.47
N ILE A 8 -9.89 -10.93 -3.45
CA ILE A 8 -10.23 -9.52 -3.61
C ILE A 8 -9.03 -8.73 -4.10
N GLU A 9 -7.85 -8.91 -3.49
CA GLU A 9 -6.61 -8.24 -3.90
C GLU A 9 -6.29 -8.48 -5.38
N ARG A 10 -6.34 -9.73 -5.84
CA ARG A 10 -6.12 -10.06 -7.26
C ARG A 10 -7.12 -9.37 -8.18
N ARG A 11 -8.40 -9.29 -7.78
CA ARG A 11 -9.44 -8.62 -8.55
C ARG A 11 -9.24 -7.11 -8.60
N LEU A 12 -8.89 -6.49 -7.47
CA LEU A 12 -8.60 -5.05 -7.39
C LEU A 12 -7.40 -4.66 -8.26
N ARG A 13 -6.36 -5.50 -8.34
CA ARG A 13 -5.22 -5.25 -9.24
C ARG A 13 -5.61 -5.19 -10.72
N ASN A 14 -6.66 -5.90 -11.13
CA ASN A 14 -7.14 -5.87 -12.50
C ASN A 14 -8.01 -4.64 -12.81
N GLU A 15 -8.58 -4.00 -11.79
CA GLU A 15 -9.48 -2.84 -11.93
C GLU A 15 -8.79 -1.51 -11.65
N THR A 16 -7.68 -1.54 -10.91
CA THR A 16 -6.99 -0.34 -10.46
C THR A 16 -5.61 -0.25 -11.09
N LYS A 17 -5.21 0.98 -11.45
CA LYS A 17 -3.84 1.27 -11.87
C LYS A 17 -3.07 1.88 -10.71
N VAL A 18 -1.96 1.25 -10.35
CA VAL A 18 -0.99 1.79 -9.40
C VAL A 18 0.14 2.46 -10.17
N SER A 19 0.69 3.55 -9.63
CA SER A 19 1.79 4.27 -10.27
C SER A 19 3.01 3.37 -10.52
N ASN A 20 3.70 3.60 -11.63
CA ASN A 20 4.97 2.94 -11.91
C ASN A 20 6.08 3.31 -10.91
N ASN A 21 5.88 4.32 -10.08
CA ASN A 21 6.82 4.68 -9.01
C ASN A 21 6.52 3.96 -7.69
N GLN A 22 5.52 3.07 -7.64
CA GLN A 22 5.26 2.22 -6.48
C GLN A 22 6.10 0.95 -6.56
N PHE A 23 6.99 0.75 -5.57
CA PHE A 23 7.84 -0.43 -5.48
C PHE A 23 7.37 -1.42 -4.41
N GLY A 24 6.83 -0.90 -3.30
CA GLY A 24 6.29 -1.74 -2.22
C GLY A 24 4.99 -2.42 -2.59
N PHE A 25 4.82 -3.68 -2.15
CA PHE A 25 3.61 -4.50 -2.37
C PHE A 25 3.21 -4.69 -3.84
N MET A 26 4.17 -4.57 -4.77
CA MET A 26 3.97 -4.78 -6.19
C MET A 26 4.68 -6.07 -6.64
N VAL A 27 3.96 -6.91 -7.39
CA VAL A 27 4.53 -8.16 -7.93
C VAL A 27 5.67 -7.83 -8.88
N GLY A 28 6.80 -8.50 -8.71
CA GLY A 28 7.98 -8.32 -9.56
C GLY A 28 8.74 -7.01 -9.32
N ARG A 29 8.45 -6.27 -8.23
CA ARG A 29 9.21 -5.08 -7.84
C ARG A 29 9.83 -5.25 -6.46
N SER A 30 10.97 -4.60 -6.26
CA SER A 30 11.68 -4.66 -4.98
C SER A 30 12.17 -3.31 -4.50
N THR A 31 12.45 -3.21 -3.20
CA THR A 31 13.13 -2.05 -2.61
C THR A 31 14.52 -1.84 -3.20
N THR A 32 15.18 -2.92 -3.64
CA THR A 32 16.49 -2.86 -4.31
C THR A 32 16.45 -2.00 -5.57
N GLU A 33 15.40 -2.11 -6.38
CA GLU A 33 15.24 -1.30 -7.59
C GLU A 33 15.09 0.18 -7.26
N ALA A 34 14.26 0.51 -6.27
CA ALA A 34 14.10 1.89 -5.80
C ALA A 34 15.42 2.48 -5.30
N ILE A 35 16.16 1.72 -4.48
CA ILE A 35 17.48 2.11 -3.97
C ILE A 35 18.47 2.31 -5.12
N TYR A 36 18.47 1.42 -6.10
CA TYR A 36 19.34 1.53 -7.28
C TYR A 36 19.06 2.81 -8.07
N ILE A 37 17.79 3.12 -8.33
CA ILE A 37 17.40 4.35 -9.04
C ILE A 37 17.86 5.60 -8.27
N LEU A 38 17.65 5.63 -6.95
CA LEU A 38 18.10 6.76 -6.12
C LEU A 38 19.63 6.90 -6.14
N LYS A 39 20.36 5.78 -6.05
CA LYS A 39 21.83 5.79 -6.15
C LYS A 39 22.29 6.35 -7.50
N LYS A 40 21.70 5.90 -8.60
CA LYS A 40 22.03 6.39 -9.95
C LYS A 40 21.71 7.86 -10.15
N LEU A 41 20.60 8.32 -9.58
CA LEU A 41 20.27 9.74 -9.59
C LEU A 41 21.32 10.57 -8.84
N THR A 42 21.70 10.13 -7.64
CA THR A 42 22.71 10.81 -6.81
C THR A 42 24.09 10.81 -7.47
N GLU A 43 24.53 9.69 -8.06
CA GLU A 43 25.78 9.58 -8.82
C GLU A 43 25.80 10.58 -9.98
N ARG A 44 24.74 10.62 -10.78
CA ARG A 44 24.66 11.53 -11.94
C ARG A 44 24.76 13.01 -11.54
N TYR A 45 24.05 13.44 -10.50
CA TYR A 45 24.10 14.85 -10.07
C TYR A 45 25.49 15.22 -9.53
N ARG A 46 26.15 14.29 -8.83
CA ARG A 46 27.53 14.46 -8.38
C ARG A 46 28.49 14.61 -9.56
N ASP A 47 28.37 13.78 -10.59
CA ASP A 47 29.22 13.85 -11.79
C ASP A 47 29.02 15.16 -12.56
N GLU A 48 27.77 15.63 -12.63
CA GLU A 48 27.41 16.92 -13.25
C GLU A 48 27.75 18.14 -12.37
N LYS A 49 28.27 17.94 -11.15
CA LYS A 49 28.54 18.99 -10.14
C LYS A 49 27.31 19.88 -9.85
N LYS A 50 26.14 19.25 -9.79
CA LYS A 50 24.86 19.91 -9.47
C LYS A 50 24.37 19.50 -8.09
N ASP A 51 23.70 20.43 -7.42
CA ASP A 51 23.04 20.14 -6.16
C ASP A 51 21.80 19.28 -6.39
N LEU A 52 21.63 18.25 -5.55
CA LEU A 52 20.46 17.39 -5.50
C LEU A 52 19.83 17.49 -4.10
N HIS A 53 18.59 17.94 -4.04
CA HIS A 53 17.81 17.98 -2.80
C HIS A 53 16.77 16.85 -2.81
N MET A 54 16.69 16.11 -1.70
CA MET A 54 15.78 14.97 -1.53
C MET A 54 14.97 15.14 -0.25
N ILE A 55 13.66 14.88 -0.32
CA ILE A 55 12.75 14.90 0.83
C ILE A 55 12.28 13.47 1.07
N PHE A 56 12.52 12.96 2.28
CA PHE A 56 12.05 11.65 2.72
C PHE A 56 10.86 11.85 3.67
N ILE A 57 9.71 11.29 3.29
CA ILE A 57 8.46 11.39 4.05
C ILE A 57 8.10 9.98 4.51
N ASP A 58 7.93 9.82 5.82
CA ASP A 58 7.43 8.58 6.43
C ASP A 58 6.12 8.83 7.17
N LEU A 59 5.18 7.91 7.04
CA LEU A 59 3.85 8.03 7.64
C LEU A 59 3.78 7.14 8.89
N GLU A 60 3.74 7.78 10.05
CA GLU A 60 3.60 7.07 11.32
C GLU A 60 2.24 6.33 11.38
N LYS A 61 2.28 5.02 11.63
CA LYS A 61 1.09 4.15 11.80
C LYS A 61 0.07 4.29 10.66
N ALA A 62 0.55 4.25 9.42
CA ALA A 62 -0.27 4.49 8.23
C ALA A 62 -1.54 3.63 8.16
N TYR A 63 -1.48 2.35 8.57
CA TYR A 63 -2.65 1.46 8.58
C TYR A 63 -3.64 1.75 9.71
N ASP A 64 -3.16 2.18 10.88
CA ASP A 64 -4.03 2.46 12.04
C ASP A 64 -4.72 3.82 11.91
N ARG A 65 -4.07 4.78 11.22
CA ARG A 65 -4.55 6.18 11.12
C ARG A 65 -5.43 6.44 9.91
N ILE A 66 -5.51 5.55 8.94
CA ILE A 66 -6.29 5.79 7.73
C ILE A 66 -7.79 5.71 8.03
N SER A 67 -8.53 6.78 7.73
CA SER A 67 -9.99 6.77 7.83
C SER A 67 -10.58 5.80 6.79
N ARG A 68 -11.44 4.89 7.28
CA ARG A 68 -12.15 3.93 6.42
C ARG A 68 -13.02 4.65 5.39
N GLU A 69 -13.67 5.76 5.77
CA GLU A 69 -14.49 6.56 4.84
C GLU A 69 -13.67 7.11 3.68
N ILE A 70 -12.46 7.59 3.96
CA ILE A 70 -11.54 8.06 2.91
C ILE A 70 -11.15 6.88 2.02
N MET A 71 -10.86 5.71 2.59
CA MET A 71 -10.52 4.51 1.84
C MET A 71 -11.64 4.10 0.86
N TRP A 72 -12.92 4.15 1.29
CA TRP A 72 -14.07 3.86 0.41
C TRP A 72 -14.14 4.84 -0.76
N ARG A 73 -14.05 6.15 -0.47
CA ARG A 73 -14.08 7.20 -1.49
C ARG A 73 -12.94 7.08 -2.50
N VAL A 74 -11.75 6.66 -2.04
CA VAL A 74 -10.61 6.40 -2.92
C VAL A 74 -10.90 5.24 -3.87
N LEU A 75 -11.46 4.12 -3.38
CA LEU A 75 -11.82 2.98 -4.23
C LEU A 75 -12.88 3.37 -5.27
N GLU A 76 -13.89 4.15 -4.88
CA GLU A 76 -14.92 4.67 -5.78
C GLU A 76 -14.29 5.56 -6.87
N THR A 77 -13.43 6.51 -6.47
CA THR A 77 -12.74 7.42 -7.40
C THR A 77 -11.80 6.67 -8.35
N ARG A 78 -11.27 5.52 -7.93
CA ARG A 78 -10.44 4.63 -8.76
C ARG A 78 -11.25 3.73 -9.70
N GLY A 79 -12.57 3.83 -9.69
CA GLY A 79 -13.45 3.08 -10.58
C GLY A 79 -13.63 1.61 -10.18
N VAL A 80 -13.34 1.26 -8.92
CA VAL A 80 -13.57 -0.09 -8.42
C VAL A 80 -15.07 -0.38 -8.40
N ARG A 81 -15.46 -1.57 -8.84
CA ARG A 81 -16.88 -1.96 -8.83
C ARG A 81 -17.47 -1.90 -7.42
N VAL A 82 -18.66 -1.32 -7.30
CA VAL A 82 -19.39 -1.16 -6.03
C VAL A 82 -19.49 -2.49 -5.26
N ALA A 83 -19.74 -3.60 -5.96
CA ALA A 83 -19.81 -4.93 -5.34
C ALA A 83 -18.51 -5.31 -4.57
N TYR A 84 -17.34 -4.91 -5.05
CA TYR A 84 -16.07 -5.16 -4.37
C TYR A 84 -15.86 -4.20 -3.21
N ILE A 85 -16.28 -2.94 -3.35
CA ILE A 85 -16.23 -1.96 -2.25
C ILE A 85 -17.11 -2.44 -1.08
N GLU A 86 -18.34 -2.87 -1.36
CA GLU A 86 -19.24 -3.43 -0.34
C GLU A 86 -18.67 -4.72 0.27
N SER A 87 -18.07 -5.60 -0.53
CA SER A 87 -17.39 -6.80 0.00
C SER A 87 -16.27 -6.43 0.98
N ILE A 88 -15.47 -5.40 0.67
CA ILE A 88 -14.40 -4.95 1.56
C ILE A 88 -15.00 -4.29 2.81
N LYS A 89 -16.05 -3.47 2.70
CA LYS A 89 -16.73 -2.88 3.87
C LYS A 89 -17.24 -3.95 4.83
N GLU A 90 -17.85 -5.01 4.32
CA GLU A 90 -18.30 -6.17 5.12
C GLU A 90 -17.12 -6.85 5.82
N MET A 91 -15.96 -7.00 5.15
CA MET A 91 -14.76 -7.56 5.79
C MET A 91 -14.25 -6.74 6.98
N TYR A 92 -14.58 -5.45 7.06
CA TYR A 92 -14.20 -4.55 8.16
C TYR A 92 -15.31 -4.36 9.21
N ARG A 93 -16.51 -4.91 9.00
CA ARG A 93 -17.64 -4.85 9.93
C ARG A 93 -17.46 -5.88 11.05
N ASP A 94 -17.66 -5.47 12.29
CA ASP A 94 -17.65 -6.33 13.50
C ASP A 94 -16.44 -7.26 13.65
N VAL A 95 -15.27 -6.83 13.14
CA VAL A 95 -14.05 -7.63 13.21
C VAL A 95 -13.52 -7.67 14.64
N ILE A 96 -13.66 -8.83 15.29
CA ILE A 96 -12.99 -9.15 16.54
C ILE A 96 -11.72 -9.92 16.19
N THR A 97 -10.55 -9.34 16.48
CA THR A 97 -9.27 -10.02 16.35
C THR A 97 -8.76 -10.35 17.75
N SER A 98 -8.42 -11.60 17.99
CA SER A 98 -7.78 -12.02 19.24
C SER A 98 -6.45 -12.72 18.98
N VAL A 99 -5.43 -12.40 19.77
CA VAL A 99 -4.09 -12.97 19.75
C VAL A 99 -3.86 -13.74 21.05
N ARG A 100 -3.49 -15.03 20.94
CA ARG A 100 -3.04 -15.79 22.11
C ARG A 100 -1.59 -15.42 22.42
N THR A 101 -1.38 -14.87 23.61
CA THR A 101 -0.06 -14.60 24.18
C THR A 101 0.23 -15.57 25.33
N PRO A 102 1.48 -15.70 25.80
CA PRO A 102 1.78 -16.47 27.02
C PRO A 102 0.98 -16.01 28.25
N GLY A 103 0.49 -14.78 28.27
CA GLY A 103 -0.34 -14.21 29.34
C GLY A 103 -1.85 -14.39 29.17
N GLY A 104 -2.32 -15.02 28.09
CA GLY A 104 -3.76 -15.27 27.84
C GLY A 104 -4.23 -14.89 26.43
N LEU A 105 -5.55 -14.88 26.22
CA LEU A 105 -6.15 -14.32 25.01
C LEU A 105 -6.24 -12.80 25.17
N THR A 106 -5.70 -12.06 24.21
CA THR A 106 -5.87 -10.61 24.02
C THR A 106 -6.68 -10.36 22.77
#